data_AF-A0A015JNX7-F1
#
_entry.id   AF-A0A015JNX7-F1
#
_cell.length_a   1.000
_cell.length_b   1.000
_cell.length_c   1.000
_cell.angle_alpha   90.00
_cell.angle_beta   90.00
_cell.angle_gamma   90.00
#
_symmetry.space_group_name_H-M   'P 1'
#
loop_
_entity.id
_entity.type
_entity.pdbx_description
1 polymer ?
#
loop_
_entity_poly.entity_id
_entity_poly.type
_entity_poly.pdbx_seq_one_letter_code
_entity_poly.pdbx_strand_id
1 'polypeptide(L)' 'MLFTERNRLKNHFVLEFVPFGGSFDEFIKPFITEMKVLERGKILNIQGNECVVIASLGDTTADLPQGNDMAGVK' A
#
# COMPACT_ATOMS: atom_id res chain seq x y z
N MET A 1 12.27 4.80 20.86
CA MET A 1 11.06 5.61 20.63
C MET A 1 10.08 5.36 21.77
N LEU A 2 9.66 6.42 22.47
CA LEU A 2 8.68 6.33 23.56
C LEU A 2 7.31 5.88 23.03
N PHE A 3 6.60 5.09 23.85
CA PHE A 3 5.31 4.45 23.55
C PHE A 3 4.22 5.44 23.08
N THR A 4 4.35 6.72 23.46
CA THR A 4 3.43 7.83 23.16
C THR A 4 3.39 8.23 21.69
N GLU A 5 4.51 8.18 20.96
CA GLU A 5 4.57 8.53 19.53
C GLU A 5 3.89 7.44 18.68
N ARG A 6 4.00 6.18 19.11
CA ARG A 6 3.39 5.02 18.46
C ARG A 6 1.85 5.04 18.50
N ASN A 7 1.25 5.66 19.53
CA ASN A 7 -0.20 5.87 19.61
C ASN A 7 -0.70 7.00 18.69
N ARG A 8 0.17 7.91 18.23
CA ARG A 8 -0.17 8.97 17.26
C ARG A 8 -0.10 8.47 15.83
N LEU A 9 0.77 7.50 15.56
CA LEU A 9 0.64 6.58 14.44
C LEU A 9 -0.59 5.69 14.71
N LYS A 10 -1.79 6.24 14.59
CA LYS A 10 -2.95 5.42 14.25
C LYS A 10 -2.51 4.64 13.02
N ASN A 11 -2.16 3.37 13.17
CA ASN A 11 -1.68 2.55 12.07
C ASN A 11 -2.83 2.45 11.06
N HIS A 12 -2.91 3.42 10.14
CA HIS A 12 -3.81 3.37 9.01
C HIS A 12 -3.14 2.44 8.03
N PHE A 13 -3.27 1.14 8.29
CA PHE A 13 -2.99 0.15 7.26
C PHE A 13 -4.08 0.31 6.21
N VAL A 14 -3.69 0.73 5.00
CA VAL A 14 -4.52 0.48 3.83
C VAL A 14 -4.40 -1.03 3.59
N LEU A 15 -5.33 -1.79 4.14
CA LEU A 15 -5.29 -3.26 4.17
C LEU A 15 -5.53 -3.88 2.80
N GLU A 16 -6.27 -3.21 1.93
CA GLU A 16 -6.56 -3.69 0.58
C GLU A 16 -6.69 -2.49 -0.36
N PHE A 17 -5.94 -2.53 -1.46
CA PHE A 17 -6.18 -1.69 -2.62
C PHE A 17 -6.48 -2.61 -3.80
N VAL A 18 -7.77 -2.75 -4.13
CA VAL A 18 -8.22 -3.52 -5.30
C VAL A 18 -8.53 -2.52 -6.41
N PRO A 19 -7.65 -2.36 -7.42
CA PRO A 19 -7.94 -1.49 -8.55
C PRO A 19 -9.07 -2.09 -9.38
N PHE A 20 -10.26 -1.50 -9.30
CA PHE A 20 -11.35 -1.82 -10.22
C PHE A 20 -11.20 -1.01 -11.50
N GLY A 21 -10.99 -1.69 -12.62
CA GLY A 21 -11.02 -1.09 -13.96
C GLY A 21 -9.72 -0.44 -14.45
N GLY A 22 -8.64 -0.46 -13.66
CA GLY A 22 -7.31 -0.05 -14.13
C GLY A 22 -6.56 -1.22 -14.76
N SER A 23 -5.86 -0.99 -15.88
CA SER A 23 -4.98 -2.02 -16.44
C SER A 23 -3.74 -2.22 -15.57
N PHE A 24 -3.17 -3.43 -15.60
CA PHE A 24 -1.94 -3.73 -14.88
C PHE A 24 -0.81 -2.77 -15.27
N ASP A 25 -0.71 -2.45 -16.56
CA ASP A 25 0.35 -1.61 -17.09
C ASP A 25 0.17 -0.13 -16.77
N GLU A 26 -1.06 0.36 -16.77
CA GLU A 26 -1.34 1.78 -16.48
C GLU A 26 -1.36 2.07 -14.97
N PHE A 27 -1.66 1.08 -14.12
CA PHE A 27 -1.83 1.30 -12.69
C PHE A 27 -0.83 0.51 -11.83
N ILE A 28 -0.79 -0.83 -11.95
CA ILE A 28 0.01 -1.67 -11.05
C ILE A 28 1.51 -1.42 -11.23
N LYS A 29 2.00 -1.33 -12.47
CA LYS A 29 3.43 -1.10 -12.75
C LYS A 29 3.95 0.24 -12.16
N PRO A 30 3.28 1.39 -12.40
CA PRO A 30 3.66 2.64 -11.76
C PRO A 30 3.57 2.56 -10.23
N PHE A 31 2.50 1.99 -9.69
CA PHE A 31 2.31 1.85 -8.25
C PHE A 31 3.44 1.07 -7.57
N ILE A 32 3.82 -0.10 -8.10
CA ILE A 32 4.95 -0.88 -7.57
C ILE A 32 6.26 -0.08 -7.62
N THR A 33 6.45 0.72 -8.67
CA THR A 33 7.65 1.55 -8.82
C THR A 33 7.73 2.61 -7.73
N GLU A 34 6.62 3.26 -7.40
CA GLU A 34 6.54 4.21 -6.29
C GLU A 34 6.73 3.52 -4.93
N MET A 35 6.15 2.34 -4.72
CA MET A 35 6.33 1.56 -3.50
C MET A 35 7.79 1.21 -3.24
N LYS A 36 8.56 0.85 -4.27
CA LYS A 36 10.02 0.62 -4.16
C LYS A 36 10.80 1.85 -3.69
N VAL A 37 10.31 3.06 -3.98
CA VAL A 37 10.92 4.29 -3.45
C VAL A 37 10.61 4.42 -1.97
N LEU A 38 9.37 4.15 -1.57
CA LEU A 38 8.93 4.20 -0.18
C LEU A 38 9.58 3.09 0.68
N GLU A 39 9.89 1.92 0.12
CA GLU A 39 10.63 0.84 0.83
C GLU A 39 12.01 1.29 1.30
N ARG A 40 12.67 2.19 0.56
CA ARG A 40 13.97 2.78 0.94
C ARG A 40 13.84 3.96 1.90
N GLY A 41 12.62 4.39 2.19
CA GLY A 41 12.33 5.60 2.95
C GLY A 41 12.41 6.86 2.09
N LYS A 42 11.43 7.74 2.24
CA LYS A 42 11.39 9.06 1.60
C LYS A 42 11.06 10.13 2.62
N ILE A 43 11.81 11.24 2.59
CA ILE A 43 11.47 12.42 3.38
C ILE A 43 10.27 13.09 2.72
N LEU A 44 9.20 13.27 3.47
CA LEU A 44 8.00 13.98 3.05
C LEU A 44 7.66 15.05 4.08
N ASN A 45 7.27 16.23 3.59
CA ASN A 45 6.73 17.28 4.45
C ASN A 45 5.24 17.00 4.69
N ILE A 46 4.89 16.71 5.94
CA ILE A 46 3.52 16.46 6.38
C ILE A 46 3.15 17.54 7.38
N GLN A 47 2.28 18.47 6.95
CA GLN A 47 1.79 19.59 7.77
C GLN A 47 2.94 20.44 8.37
N GLY A 48 3.97 20.70 7.57
CA GLY A 48 5.14 21.49 8.00
C GLY A 48 6.23 20.70 8.71
N ASN A 49 6.04 19.39 8.95
CA ASN A 49 7.04 18.54 9.59
C ASN A 49 7.69 17.61 8.57
N GLU A 50 9.01 17.55 8.57
CA GLU A 50 9.75 16.56 7.79
C GLU A 50 9.67 15.19 8.47
N CYS A 51 9.06 14.23 7.78
CA CYS A 51 8.89 12.86 8.26
C CYS A 51 9.56 11.90 7.27
N VAL A 52 10.24 10.87 7.79
CA VAL A 52 10.66 9.73 6.98
C VAL A 52 9.47 8.79 6.86
N VAL A 53 8.95 8.64 5.64
CA VAL A 53 7.87 7.69 5.32
C VAL A 53 8.49 6.46 4.69
N ILE A 54 8.23 5.30 5.31
CA ILE A 54 8.62 3.98 4.83
C ILE A 54 7.35 3.18 4.63
N ALA A 55 7.22 2.53 3.49
CA ALA A 55 6.13 1.61 3.19
C ALA A 55 6.68 0.34 2.56
N SER A 56 6.01 -0.79 2.79
CA SER A 56 6.34 -2.08 2.20
C SER A 56 5.09 -2.71 1.63
N LEU A 57 5.23 -3.47 0.54
CA LEU A 57 4.13 -4.27 0.01
C LEU A 57 4.06 -5.61 0.73
N GLY A 58 2.89 -5.95 1.27
CA GLY A 58 2.58 -7.30 1.74
C GLY A 58 1.69 -8.00 0.73
N ASP A 59 1.94 -9.28 0.49
CA ASP A 59 1.01 -10.14 -0.24
C ASP A 59 0.04 -10.78 0.76
N THR A 60 -1.24 -10.76 0.45
CA THR A 60 -2.27 -11.46 1.20
C THR A 60 -3.14 -12.16 0.18
N THR A 61 -3.19 -13.49 0.27
CA THR A 61 -4.13 -14.28 -0.50
C THR A 61 -5.46 -14.30 0.23
N ALA A 62 -6.44 -13.58 -0.32
CA ALA A 62 -7.83 -13.69 0.09
C ALA A 62 -8.58 -14.49 -0.97
N ASP A 63 -9.41 -15.45 -0.54
CA ASP A 63 -10.37 -16.06 -1.44
C ASP A 63 -11.42 -15.00 -1.80
N LEU A 64 -11.31 -14.44 -3.01
CA LEU A 64 -12.31 -13.53 -3.57
C LEU A 64 -13.17 -14.33 -4.55
N PRO A 65 -14.39 -14.76 -4.17
CA PRO A 65 -15.28 -15.48 -5.07
C PRO A 65 -15.52 -14.73 -6.39
N GLN A 66 -15.63 -13.40 -6.31
CA GLN A 66 -15.79 -12.52 -7.48
C GLN A 66 -14.56 -12.52 -8.39
N GLY A 67 -13.36 -12.63 -7.83
CA GLY A 67 -12.12 -12.74 -8.58
C GLY A 67 -11.98 -14.10 -9.26
N ASN A 68 -12.38 -15.17 -8.56
CA ASN A 68 -12.38 -16.53 -9.11
C ASN A 68 -13.34 -16.66 -10.30
N ASP A 69 -14.53 -16.09 -10.19
CA ASP A 69 -15.52 -16.04 -11.27
C ASP A 69 -14.99 -15.28 -12.50
N MET A 70 -14.31 -14.14 -12.29
CA MET A 70 -13.69 -13.37 -13.36
C MET A 70 -12.48 -14.06 -13.99
N ALA A 71 -11.72 -14.82 -13.22
CA ALA A 71 -10.54 -15.57 -13.68
C ALA A 71 -10.89 -16.94 -14.29
N GLY A 72 -12.16 -17.36 -14.21
CA GLY A 72 -12.62 -18.67 -14.71
C GLY A 72 -12.11 -19.86 -13.91
N VAL A 73 -11.71 -19.63 -12.65
CA VAL A 73 -11.28 -20.69 -11.72
C VAL A 73 -12.55 -21.39 -11.24
N LYS A 74 -12.66 -22.71 -11.52
CA LYS A 74 -13.74 -23.58 -11.04
C LYS A 74 -13.39 -24.26 -9.74
#